data_AF-A0A645EMM0-F1
#
_entry.id   AF-A0A645EMM0-F1
#
_cell.length_a   1.000
_cell.length_b   1.000
_cell.length_c   1.000
_cell.angle_alpha   90.00
_cell.angle_beta   90.00
_cell.angle_gamma   90.00
#
_symmetry.space_group_name_H-M   'P 1'
#
loop_
_entity.id
_entity.type
_entity.pdbx_description
1 polymer ?
#
loop_
_entity_poly.entity_id
_entity_poly.type
_entity_poly.pdbx_seq_one_letter_code
_entity_poly.pdbx_strand_id
1 'polypeptide(L)'
;MPAPDGGNTLSQLALRLPDSLHERARLLAQRDNTSLNQFIALAVAEKVSALETASFFSERAAGGNLDELRAILDKVPDVAPQAGDER
;
A
#
# COMPACT_ATOMS: atom_id res chain seq x y z
N MET A 1 -33.88 13.74 4.35
CA MET A 1 -32.45 13.50 4.63
C MET A 1 -32.33 12.14 5.27
N PRO A 2 -32.06 11.05 4.52
CA PRO A 2 -31.68 9.80 5.15
C PRO A 2 -30.23 9.91 5.65
N ALA A 3 -29.95 9.31 6.80
CA ALA A 3 -28.64 9.28 7.46
C ALA A 3 -27.63 8.45 6.65
N PRO A 4 -26.31 8.63 6.86
CA PRO A 4 -25.30 7.73 6.31
C PRO A 4 -25.37 6.38 7.04
N ASP A 5 -26.16 5.45 6.51
CA ASP A 5 -26.06 4.04 6.87
C ASP A 5 -24.85 3.43 6.15
N GLY A 6 -23.78 3.21 6.91
CA GLY A 6 -22.56 2.61 6.40
C GLY A 6 -21.68 2.07 7.52
N GLY A 7 -22.30 1.47 8.53
CA GLY A 7 -21.59 0.75 9.58
C GLY A 7 -20.62 -0.26 8.96
N ASN A 8 -19.39 -0.27 9.46
CA ASN A 8 -18.36 -1.25 9.14
C ASN A 8 -18.94 -2.67 9.36
N THR A 9 -19.49 -3.26 8.30
CA THR A 9 -20.19 -4.53 8.35
C THR A 9 -19.18 -5.61 8.03
N LEU A 10 -18.81 -6.38 9.06
CA LEU A 10 -18.01 -7.59 8.90
C LEU A 10 -18.76 -8.55 7.97
N SER A 11 -18.25 -8.68 6.75
CA SER A 11 -18.77 -9.61 5.75
C SER A 11 -18.16 -10.99 5.97
N GLN A 12 -18.99 -12.04 5.94
CA GLN A 12 -18.50 -13.42 6.04
C GLN A 12 -18.18 -13.96 4.65
N LEU A 13 -16.99 -14.54 4.48
CA LEU A 13 -16.53 -15.11 3.22
C LEU A 13 -16.19 -16.60 3.40
N ALA A 14 -16.93 -17.47 2.71
CA ALA A 14 -16.59 -18.89 2.61
C ALA A 14 -15.78 -19.12 1.34
N LEU A 15 -14.52 -19.53 1.49
CA LEU A 15 -13.58 -19.74 0.38
C LEU A 15 -12.91 -21.10 0.49
N ARG A 16 -12.60 -21.72 -0.65
CA ARG A 16 -11.87 -23.00 -0.71
C ARG A 16 -10.43 -22.73 -1.13
N LEU A 17 -9.49 -23.20 -0.32
CA LEU A 17 -8.06 -23.15 -0.64
C LEU A 17 -7.57 -24.55 -0.99
N PRO A 18 -6.56 -24.67 -1.88
CA PRO A 18 -5.80 -25.91 -1.99
C PRO A 18 -5.22 -26.32 -0.62
N ASP A 19 -5.23 -27.61 -0.32
CA ASP A 19 -4.80 -28.14 1.00
C ASP A 19 -3.40 -27.66 1.40
N SER A 20 -2.46 -27.65 0.45
CA SER A 20 -1.09 -27.19 0.67
C SER A 20 -1.02 -25.73 1.11
N LEU A 21 -1.87 -24.86 0.55
CA LEU A 21 -1.92 -23.45 0.89
C LEU A 21 -2.60 -23.24 2.24
N HIS A 22 -3.68 -23.97 2.51
CA HIS A 22 -4.37 -23.94 3.78
C HIS A 22 -3.44 -24.33 4.94
N GLU A 23 -2.71 -25.45 4.82
CA GLU A 23 -1.76 -25.88 5.84
C GLU A 23 -0.61 -24.88 6.02
N ARG A 24 -0.08 -24.31 4.92
CA ARG A 24 0.97 -23.30 5.02
C ARG A 24 0.48 -22.04 5.74
N ALA A 25 -0.71 -21.53 5.40
CA ALA A 25 -1.31 -20.39 6.06
C ALA A 25 -1.56 -20.66 7.55
N ARG A 26 -2.03 -21.86 7.89
CA ARG A 26 -2.23 -22.29 9.29
C ARG A 26 -0.92 -22.31 10.09
N LEU A 27 0.17 -22.80 9.51
CA LEU A 27 1.49 -22.82 10.17
C LEU A 27 2.03 -21.40 10.40
N LEU A 28 1.87 -20.51 9.43
CA LEU A 28 2.28 -19.11 9.55
C LEU A 28 1.45 -18.37 10.61
N ALA A 29 0.13 -18.54 10.60
CA ALA A 29 -0.76 -17.96 11.61
C ALA A 29 -0.37 -18.40 13.03
N GLN A 30 -0.06 -19.69 13.22
CA GLN A 30 0.43 -20.21 14.51
C GLN A 30 1.76 -19.58 14.94
N ARG A 31 2.72 -19.46 14.02
CA ARG A 31 4.02 -18.82 14.28
C ARG A 31 3.84 -17.37 14.75
N ASP A 32 2.88 -16.67 14.15
CA ASP A 32 2.60 -15.26 14.41
C ASP A 32 1.57 -15.10 15.56
N ASN A 33 1.22 -16.18 16.27
CA ASN A 33 0.26 -16.21 17.40
C ASN A 33 -1.11 -15.59 17.07
N THR A 34 -1.61 -15.83 15.86
CA THR A 34 -2.91 -15.32 15.39
C THR A 34 -3.81 -16.46 14.87
N SER A 35 -5.12 -16.20 14.79
CA SER A 35 -6.03 -17.15 14.15
C SER A 35 -5.84 -17.17 12.64
N LEU A 36 -6.16 -18.30 11.99
CA LEU A 36 -6.10 -18.38 10.53
C LEU A 36 -6.96 -17.31 9.83
N ASN A 37 -8.15 -17.01 10.36
CA ASN A 37 -9.03 -16.00 9.78
C ASN A 37 -8.44 -14.60 9.88
N GLN A 38 -7.85 -14.25 11.03
CA GLN A 38 -7.18 -12.96 11.20
C GLN A 38 -5.95 -12.85 10.30
N PHE A 39 -5.16 -13.93 10.19
CA PHE A 39 -4.04 -14.00 9.27
C PHE A 39 -4.46 -13.76 7.82
N ILE A 40 -5.52 -14.45 7.36
CA ILE A 40 -6.05 -14.28 5.99
C ILE A 40 -6.57 -12.85 5.80
N ALA A 41 -7.31 -12.30 6.76
CA ALA A 41 -7.82 -10.94 6.67
C ALA A 41 -6.68 -9.91 6.56
N LEU A 42 -5.62 -10.07 7.35
CA LEU A 42 -4.43 -9.21 7.29
C LEU A 42 -3.73 -9.34 5.93
N ALA A 43 -3.50 -10.56 5.45
CA ALA A 43 -2.88 -10.79 4.15
C ALA A 43 -3.68 -10.18 2.99
N VAL A 44 -5.02 -10.22 3.06
CA VAL A 44 -5.90 -9.55 2.10
C VAL A 44 -5.73 -8.03 2.20
N ALA A 45 -5.77 -7.45 3.41
CA ALA A 45 -5.59 -6.02 3.61
C ALA A 45 -4.22 -5.53 3.09
N GLU A 46 -3.15 -6.28 3.37
CA GLU A 46 -1.81 -6.01 2.85
C GLU A 46 -1.77 -6.05 1.33
N LYS A 47 -2.37 -7.09 0.71
CA LYS A 47 -2.38 -7.22 -0.75
C LYS A 47 -3.16 -6.08 -1.41
N VAL A 48 -4.33 -5.73 -0.87
CA VAL A 48 -5.13 -4.59 -1.36
C VAL A 48 -4.32 -3.30 -1.26
N SER A 49 -3.75 -3.01 -0.09
CA SER A 49 -2.97 -1.79 0.14
C SER A 49 -1.79 -1.69 -0.83
N ALA A 50 -1.09 -2.80 -1.08
CA ALA A 50 0.03 -2.83 -2.03
C ALA A 50 -0.42 -2.55 -3.47
N LEU A 51 -1.55 -3.12 -3.92
CA LEU A 51 -2.07 -2.90 -5.26
C LEU A 51 -2.57 -1.47 -5.46
N GLU A 52 -3.32 -0.93 -4.49
CA GLU A 52 -3.82 0.44 -4.54
C GLU A 52 -2.68 1.46 -4.52
N THR A 53 -1.67 1.25 -3.68
CA THR A 53 -0.47 2.09 -3.64
C THR A 53 0.25 2.09 -4.99
N ALA A 54 0.40 0.92 -5.63
CA ALA A 54 1.01 0.82 -6.95
C ALA A 54 0.19 1.57 -8.02
N SER A 55 -1.14 1.48 -7.99
CA SER A 55 -2.03 2.22 -8.90
C SER A 55 -1.88 3.72 -8.71
N PHE A 56 -1.95 4.19 -7.45
CA PHE A 56 -1.84 5.61 -7.11
C PHE A 56 -0.55 6.23 -7.65
N PHE A 57 0.61 5.60 -7.43
CA PHE A 57 1.88 6.14 -7.92
C PHE A 57 1.98 6.08 -9.46
N SER A 58 1.41 5.06 -10.09
CA SER A 58 1.39 4.96 -11.56
C SER A 58 0.56 6.08 -12.18
N GLU A 59 -0.64 6.34 -11.64
CA GLU A 59 -1.52 7.42 -12.07
C GLU A 59 -0.91 8.79 -11.80
N ARG A 60 -0.31 8.98 -10.61
CA ARG A 60 0.41 10.20 -10.24
C ARG A 60 1.55 10.49 -11.21
N ALA A 61 2.33 9.46 -11.57
CA ALA A 61 3.46 9.59 -12.49
C ALA A 61 3.01 9.96 -13.91
N ALA A 62 1.86 9.47 -14.37
CA ALA A 62 1.30 9.84 -15.68
C ALA A 62 0.96 11.33 -15.79
N GLY A 63 0.68 12.00 -14.68
CA GLY A 63 0.49 13.45 -14.62
C GLY A 63 1.79 14.27 -14.45
N GLY A 64 2.95 13.62 -14.39
CA GLY A 64 4.24 14.29 -14.24
C GLY A 64 4.77 14.84 -15.57
N ASN A 65 5.32 16.06 -15.55
CA ASN A 65 6.01 16.66 -16.68
C ASN A 65 7.48 16.93 -16.31
N LEU A 66 8.41 16.20 -16.94
CA LEU A 66 9.84 16.34 -16.67
C LEU A 66 10.41 17.69 -17.15
N ASP A 67 9.83 18.27 -18.20
CA ASP A 67 10.27 19.58 -18.72
C ASP A 67 9.86 20.71 -17.76
N GLU A 68 8.66 20.65 -17.21
CA GLU A 68 8.22 21.57 -16.15
C GLU A 68 9.07 21.43 -14.89
N LEU A 69 9.37 20.19 -14.48
CA LEU A 69 10.28 19.93 -13.37
C LEU A 69 11.65 20.56 -13.63
N ARG A 70 12.21 20.36 -14.84
CA ARG A 70 13.49 20.92 -15.22
C ARG A 70 13.47 22.45 -15.20
N ALA A 71 12.42 23.06 -15.74
CA ALA A 71 12.25 24.51 -15.73
C ALA A 71 12.11 25.09 -14.31
N ILE A 72 11.60 24.32 -13.35
CA ILE A 72 11.60 24.69 -11.93
C ILE A 72 13.01 24.58 -11.36
N LEU A 73 13.71 23.48 -11.62
CA LEU A 73 15.08 23.24 -11.13
C LEU A 73 16.09 24.26 -11.66
N ASP A 74 15.94 24.70 -12.92
CA ASP A 74 16.82 25.72 -13.52
C ASP A 74 16.68 27.11 -12.87
N LYS A 75 15.66 27.32 -12.00
CA LYS A 75 15.54 28.55 -11.18
C LYS A 75 16.43 28.52 -9.94
N VAL A 76 16.95 27.36 -9.56
CA VAL A 76 17.85 27.23 -8.41
C VAL A 76 19.21 27.79 -8.81
N PRO A 77 19.76 28.77 -8.06
CA PRO A 77 21.09 29.32 -8.34
C PRO A 77 22.16 28.23 -8.26
N ASP A 78 23.06 28.21 -9.24
CA ASP A 78 24.26 27.36 -9.22
C ASP A 78 25.30 27.97 -8.28
N VAL A 79 25.14 27.71 -6.98
CA VAL A 79 26.01 28.18 -5.91
C VAL A 79 26.56 27.01 -5.12
N ALA A 80 27.75 27.21 -4.53
CA ALA A 80 28.31 26.20 -3.64
C ALA A 80 27.33 25.86 -2.50
N PRO A 81 27.25 24.59 -2.07
CA PRO A 81 26.51 24.21 -0.89
C PRO A 81 26.88 25.07 0.32
N GLN A 82 25.94 25.26 1.24
CA GLN A 82 26.24 25.97 2.48
C GLN A 82 27.21 25.16 3.33
N ALA A 83 28.02 25.85 4.14
CA ALA A 83 28.97 25.17 5.04
C ALA A 83 28.22 24.17 5.93
N GLY A 84 28.54 22.87 5.79
CA GLY A 84 27.87 21.78 6.48
C GLY A 84 26.87 20.96 5.65
N ASP A 85 26.46 21.44 4.47
CA ASP A 85 25.63 20.70 3.49
C ASP A 85 26.46 19.84 2.52
N GLU A 86 27.78 19.84 2.70
CA GLU A 86 28.75 19.10 1.90
C GLU A 86 28.66 17.59 2.21
N ARG A 87 27.71 16.86 1.62
CA ARG A 87 27.65 15.38 1.65
C ARG A 87 27.14 14.73 0.37
#